data_AF-A0A7Y5QI75-F1
#
_entry.id   AF-A0A7Y5QI75-F1
#
_cell.length_a   1.000
_cell.length_b   1.000
_cell.length_c   1.000
_cell.angle_alpha   90.00
_cell.angle_beta   90.00
_cell.angle_gamma   90.00
#
_symmetry.space_group_name_H-M   'P 1'
#
loop_
_entity.id
_entity.type
_entity.pdbx_description
1 polymer ?
#
loop_
_entity_poly.entity_id
_entity_poly.type
_entity_poly.pdbx_seq_one_letter_code
_entity_poly.pdbx_strand_id
1 'polypeptide(L)'
;MNKPIIIPDWAYKGHTRSGRGTGRQGLKATLKYLQYRDKKNNHLAQSHDYERWQDRGLGVSYGEIFKNCDTLQSKHVLAWTWVISPAPDLMELVPHDQRRELLYDLTERVVEDYYTARGFDVPEHSYLMHSAKTKPKDGEPSQEHLHTHVILPGTAPSTADRLPVYNNATKGHDRLFREIASHHFADMLDERGIDWRPLREEPQVERDEIDLDDFFSR
;
A
#
# COMPACT_ATOMS: atom_id res chain seq x y z
N MET A 1 2.96 -8.21 -20.32
CA MET A 1 3.23 -8.22 -18.87
C MET A 1 1.89 -8.04 -18.21
N ASN A 2 1.37 -9.07 -17.56
CA ASN A 2 0.02 -9.03 -16.98
C ASN A 2 -0.14 -7.82 -16.04
N LYS A 3 -1.26 -7.12 -16.19
CA LYS A 3 -1.62 -5.97 -15.36
C LYS A 3 -1.64 -6.42 -13.88
N PRO A 4 -1.00 -5.70 -12.93
CA PRO A 4 -1.02 -6.11 -11.54
C PRO A 4 -2.44 -6.01 -10.95
N ILE A 5 -2.81 -6.95 -10.07
CA ILE A 5 -4.06 -6.87 -9.31
C ILE A 5 -3.96 -5.90 -8.12
N ILE A 6 -2.76 -5.70 -7.61
CA ILE A 6 -2.45 -4.81 -6.48
C ILE A 6 -1.04 -4.25 -6.61
N ILE A 7 -0.84 -3.03 -6.13
CA ILE A 7 0.47 -2.37 -6.05
C ILE A 7 0.76 -2.12 -4.57
N PRO A 8 1.53 -3.00 -3.92
CA PRO A 8 2.11 -2.73 -2.63
C PRO A 8 3.49 -2.07 -2.80
N ASP A 9 3.76 -1.03 -2.03
CA ASP A 9 5.03 -0.31 -2.05
C ASP A 9 5.46 0.09 -0.64
N TRP A 10 6.75 0.31 -0.45
CA TRP A 10 7.27 0.88 0.79
C TRP A 10 8.36 1.90 0.55
N ALA A 11 8.47 2.79 1.52
CA ALA A 11 9.63 3.62 1.72
C ALA A 11 9.97 3.65 3.21
N TYR A 12 11.14 4.20 3.55
CA TYR A 12 11.49 4.48 4.93
C TYR A 12 11.90 5.94 5.13
N LYS A 13 11.76 6.40 6.36
CA LYS A 13 12.36 7.64 6.85
C LYS A 13 13.60 7.28 7.66
N GLY A 14 14.76 7.78 7.25
CA GLY A 14 15.98 7.72 8.06
C GLY A 14 16.03 8.84 9.11
N HIS A 15 17.05 8.80 9.97
CA HIS A 15 17.25 9.76 11.06
C HIS A 15 17.69 11.12 10.60
N THR A 16 18.65 11.12 9.69
CA THR A 16 19.30 12.32 9.18
C THR A 16 18.56 12.85 7.97
N ARG A 17 18.55 14.19 7.86
CA ARG A 17 17.96 14.87 6.72
C ARG A 17 18.96 14.82 5.56
N SER A 18 18.73 13.92 4.60
CA SER A 18 19.49 13.88 3.34
C SER A 18 18.78 14.61 2.19
N GLY A 19 17.60 15.19 2.44
CA GLY A 19 16.81 15.90 1.42
C GLY A 19 15.44 16.39 1.92
N ARG A 20 14.60 16.90 1.01
CA ARG A 20 13.22 17.31 1.35
C ARG A 20 12.38 16.06 1.70
N GLY A 21 11.80 16.02 2.91
CA GLY A 21 10.92 14.92 3.33
C GLY A 21 11.61 13.72 4.02
N THR A 22 12.86 13.87 4.47
CA THR A 22 13.60 12.86 5.28
C THR A 22 13.82 13.35 6.72
N GLY A 23 14.26 12.47 7.62
CA GLY A 23 14.47 12.80 9.03
C GLY A 23 13.17 12.94 9.83
N ARG A 24 13.32 13.27 11.12
CA ARG A 24 12.19 13.50 12.06
C ARG A 24 11.19 14.54 11.55
N GLN A 25 11.68 15.65 11.01
CA GLN A 25 10.82 16.68 10.40
C GLN A 25 10.08 16.15 9.17
N GLY A 26 10.74 15.34 8.35
CA GLY A 26 10.12 14.70 7.18
C GLY A 26 9.00 13.75 7.57
N LEU A 27 9.23 12.87 8.56
CA LEU A 27 8.20 11.97 9.08
C LEU A 27 7.02 12.77 9.65
N LYS A 28 7.28 13.75 10.53
CA LYS A 28 6.22 14.58 11.12
C LYS A 28 5.39 15.31 10.05
N ALA A 29 6.03 15.83 9.00
CA ALA A 29 5.35 16.46 7.89
C ALA A 29 4.49 15.46 7.09
N THR A 30 4.99 14.26 6.83
CA THR A 30 4.23 13.18 6.19
C THR A 30 3.01 12.78 7.02
N LEU A 31 3.16 12.51 8.32
CA LEU A 31 2.04 12.12 9.18
C LEU A 31 0.99 13.23 9.29
N LYS A 32 1.42 14.49 9.43
CA LYS A 32 0.52 15.65 9.43
C LYS A 32 -0.23 15.78 8.09
N TYR A 33 0.45 15.54 6.97
CA TYR A 33 -0.18 15.53 5.66
C TYR A 33 -1.26 14.44 5.58
N LEU A 34 -0.93 13.21 5.97
CA LEU A 34 -1.85 12.07 5.91
C LEU A 34 -3.09 12.27 6.79
N GLN A 35 -2.93 12.82 7.99
CA GLN A 35 -4.04 13.03 8.91
C GLN A 35 -5.02 14.12 8.44
N TYR A 36 -4.50 15.25 7.93
CA TYR A 36 -5.34 16.43 7.69
C TYR A 36 -5.66 16.72 6.23
N ARG A 37 -5.19 15.90 5.27
CA ARG A 37 -5.42 16.14 3.84
C ARG A 37 -5.86 14.88 3.10
N ASP A 38 -6.98 15.02 2.39
CA ASP A 38 -7.48 14.06 1.40
C ASP A 38 -7.07 14.39 -0.03
N LYS A 39 -6.97 15.69 -0.35
CA LYS A 39 -6.56 16.19 -1.67
C LYS A 39 -5.53 17.29 -1.49
N LYS A 40 -4.71 17.53 -2.51
CA LYS A 40 -3.67 18.57 -2.51
C LYS A 40 -4.18 19.94 -2.03
N ASN A 41 -5.46 20.26 -2.32
CA ASN A 41 -6.11 21.53 -1.99
C ASN A 41 -7.24 21.40 -0.94
N ASN A 42 -7.46 20.22 -0.35
CA ASN A 42 -8.52 20.04 0.65
C ASN A 42 -7.90 19.90 2.04
N HIS A 43 -8.24 20.83 2.93
CA HIS A 43 -7.95 20.74 4.34
C HIS A 43 -9.18 20.18 5.02
N LEU A 44 -9.09 18.96 5.54
CA LEU A 44 -10.13 18.43 6.42
C LEU A 44 -10.18 19.31 7.68
N ALA A 45 -11.37 19.47 8.26
CA ALA A 45 -11.53 20.21 9.49
C ALA A 45 -10.55 19.63 10.53
N GLN A 46 -9.74 20.49 11.15
CA GLN A 46 -8.84 20.11 12.24
C GLN A 46 -9.64 19.95 13.53
N SER A 47 -10.72 19.15 13.53
CA SER A 47 -11.42 18.81 14.76
C SER A 47 -10.58 17.79 15.53
N HIS A 48 -10.53 17.96 16.85
CA HIS A 48 -9.73 17.09 17.72
C HIS A 48 -10.24 15.65 17.70
N ASP A 49 -11.52 15.47 17.37
CA ASP A 49 -12.26 14.19 17.40
C ASP A 49 -12.21 13.42 16.07
N TYR A 50 -11.40 13.87 15.09
CA TYR A 50 -11.27 13.19 13.80
C TYR A 50 -10.25 12.05 13.88
N GLU A 51 -10.64 10.96 14.54
CA GLU A 51 -9.87 9.70 14.62
C GLU A 51 -9.99 8.92 13.29
N ARG A 52 -9.14 9.27 12.31
CA ARG A 52 -9.07 8.56 11.02
C ARG A 52 -8.09 7.39 11.04
N TRP A 53 -7.09 7.46 11.91
CA TRP A 53 -6.10 6.40 12.06
C TRP A 53 -6.76 5.16 12.66
N GLN A 54 -6.60 4.04 11.98
CA GLN A 54 -6.80 2.73 12.56
C GLN A 54 -5.55 2.40 13.37
N ASP A 55 -5.70 2.30 14.69
CA ASP A 55 -4.60 2.07 15.62
C ASP A 55 -4.44 0.59 15.97
N ARG A 56 -3.21 0.09 15.80
CA ARG A 56 -2.75 -1.25 16.22
C ARG A 56 -1.58 -1.14 17.19
N GLY A 57 -1.62 -0.14 18.07
CA GLY A 57 -0.66 0.09 19.15
C GLY A 57 0.37 1.18 18.86
N LEU A 58 0.33 1.84 17.70
CA LEU A 58 1.27 2.91 17.35
C LEU A 58 0.68 4.32 17.62
N GLY A 59 -0.63 4.44 17.76
CA GLY A 59 -1.35 5.66 18.18
C GLY A 59 -2.43 6.12 17.19
N VAL A 60 -3.30 7.02 17.67
CA VAL A 60 -4.47 7.52 16.92
C VAL A 60 -4.25 8.92 16.34
N SER A 61 -3.10 9.54 16.59
CA SER A 61 -2.75 10.86 16.10
C SER A 61 -1.32 10.93 15.52
N TYR A 62 -1.08 11.88 14.62
CA TYR A 62 0.25 12.09 14.02
C TYR A 62 1.33 12.35 15.07
N GLY A 63 0.95 12.95 16.21
CA GLY A 63 1.86 13.25 17.31
C GLY A 63 2.28 12.00 18.09
N GLU A 64 1.31 11.14 18.42
CA GLU A 64 1.55 9.86 19.08
C GLU A 64 2.32 8.90 18.17
N ILE A 65 1.86 8.74 16.93
CA ILE A 65 2.52 7.89 15.92
C ILE A 65 3.98 8.32 15.74
N PHE A 66 4.23 9.63 15.63
CA PHE A 66 5.59 10.16 15.55
C PHE A 66 6.43 9.81 16.78
N LYS A 67 5.90 10.03 17.99
CA LYS A 67 6.60 9.76 19.24
C LYS A 67 6.92 8.27 19.40
N ASN A 68 5.97 7.40 19.06
CA ASN A 68 6.15 5.96 19.16
C ASN A 68 7.13 5.44 18.10
N CYS A 69 7.08 5.96 16.87
CA CYS A 69 8.13 5.68 15.86
C CYS A 69 9.52 6.11 16.33
N ASP A 70 9.64 7.29 16.94
CA ASP A 70 10.92 7.80 17.47
C ASP A 70 11.45 6.94 18.62
N THR A 71 10.55 6.38 19.44
CA THR A 71 10.90 5.47 20.53
C THR A 71 11.32 4.10 20.00
N LEU A 72 10.61 3.58 19.00
CA LEU A 72 10.77 2.22 18.46
C LEU A 72 11.66 2.18 17.20
N GLN A 73 12.45 3.22 16.96
CA GLN A 73 13.33 3.32 15.81
C GLN A 73 14.48 2.30 15.86
N SER A 74 15.00 1.90 14.70
CA SER A 74 16.27 1.17 14.61
C SER A 74 17.45 2.11 14.36
N LYS A 75 18.65 1.55 14.23
CA LYS A 75 19.86 2.33 13.91
C LYS A 75 19.74 3.16 12.62
N HIS A 76 18.95 2.71 11.64
CA HIS A 76 18.87 3.37 10.33
C HIS A 76 17.45 3.77 9.90
N VAL A 77 16.43 3.20 10.52
CA VAL A 77 15.03 3.46 10.16
C VAL A 77 14.30 4.09 11.34
N LEU A 78 13.81 5.30 11.13
CA LEU A 78 12.89 5.98 12.04
C LEU A 78 11.47 5.41 11.91
N ALA A 79 11.00 5.27 10.67
CA ALA A 79 9.71 4.67 10.37
C ALA A 79 9.71 4.08 8.94
N TRP A 80 8.97 3.00 8.77
CA TRP A 80 8.50 2.53 7.47
C TRP A 80 7.19 3.22 7.12
N THR A 81 7.01 3.51 5.84
CA THR A 81 5.77 4.03 5.27
C THR A 81 5.39 3.14 4.11
N TRP A 82 4.36 2.32 4.27
CA TRP A 82 3.87 1.45 3.22
C TRP A 82 2.63 2.02 2.56
N VAL A 83 2.40 1.58 1.33
CA VAL A 83 1.17 1.81 0.57
C VAL A 83 0.64 0.46 0.12
N ILE A 84 -0.63 0.19 0.40
CA ILE A 84 -1.35 -0.98 -0.14
C ILE A 84 -2.43 -0.44 -1.05
N SER A 85 -2.29 -0.71 -2.35
CA SER A 85 -3.12 -0.09 -3.38
C SER A 85 -3.68 -1.13 -4.36
N PRO A 86 -4.86 -1.68 -4.07
CA PRO A 86 -5.56 -2.54 -5.01
C PRO A 86 -5.84 -1.82 -6.33
N ALA A 87 -5.90 -2.58 -7.42
CA ALA A 87 -6.14 -2.00 -8.72
C ALA A 87 -7.57 -1.39 -8.79
N PRO A 88 -7.71 -0.12 -9.24
CA PRO A 88 -9.00 0.56 -9.28
C PRO A 88 -10.10 -0.19 -10.04
N ASP A 89 -9.75 -0.81 -11.17
CA ASP A 89 -10.69 -1.58 -11.99
C ASP A 89 -11.21 -2.85 -11.30
N LEU A 90 -10.41 -3.49 -10.46
CA LEU A 90 -10.86 -4.63 -9.66
C LEU A 90 -11.68 -4.17 -8.45
N MET A 91 -11.30 -3.06 -7.82
CA MET A 91 -12.11 -2.46 -6.75
C MET A 91 -13.48 -2.01 -7.23
N GLU A 92 -13.63 -1.67 -8.52
CA GLU A 92 -14.93 -1.35 -9.11
C GLU A 92 -15.89 -2.55 -9.13
N LEU A 93 -15.38 -3.77 -9.23
CA LEU A 93 -16.18 -5.01 -9.15
C LEU A 93 -16.72 -5.27 -7.74
N VAL A 94 -16.08 -4.71 -6.71
CA VAL A 94 -16.51 -4.85 -5.31
C VAL A 94 -17.68 -3.88 -5.05
N PRO A 95 -18.78 -4.34 -4.41
CA PRO A 95 -19.87 -3.46 -3.99
C PRO A 95 -19.37 -2.26 -3.19
N HIS A 96 -19.84 -1.05 -3.52
CA HIS A 96 -19.28 0.20 -3.01
C HIS A 96 -19.26 0.29 -1.47
N ASP A 97 -20.30 -0.24 -0.82
CA ASP A 97 -20.45 -0.32 0.63
C ASP A 97 -19.44 -1.28 1.29
N GLN A 98 -18.91 -2.27 0.56
CA GLN A 98 -17.96 -3.27 1.05
C GLN A 98 -16.48 -2.90 0.79
N ARG A 99 -16.21 -1.95 -0.11
CA ARG A 99 -14.83 -1.59 -0.52
C ARG A 99 -13.93 -1.16 0.63
N ARG A 100 -14.48 -0.40 1.59
CA ARG A 100 -13.73 0.09 2.75
C ARG A 100 -13.31 -1.04 3.67
N GLU A 101 -14.25 -1.90 4.03
CA GLU A 101 -14.02 -3.06 4.89
C GLU A 101 -13.01 -4.00 4.24
N LEU A 102 -13.20 -4.33 2.95
CA LEU A 102 -12.26 -5.14 2.19
C LEU A 102 -10.84 -4.55 2.23
N LEU A 103 -10.67 -3.24 2.02
CA LEU A 103 -9.34 -2.64 2.00
C LEU A 103 -8.70 -2.61 3.40
N TYR A 104 -9.49 -2.46 4.47
CA TYR A 104 -8.97 -2.56 5.84
C TYR A 104 -8.53 -3.98 6.16
N ASP A 105 -9.36 -4.99 5.89
CA ASP A 105 -9.02 -6.39 6.11
C ASP A 105 -7.80 -6.83 5.30
N LEU A 106 -7.74 -6.42 4.03
CA LEU A 106 -6.58 -6.65 3.17
C LEU A 106 -5.32 -6.02 3.76
N THR A 107 -5.42 -4.81 4.30
CA THR A 107 -4.27 -4.11 4.90
C THR A 107 -3.73 -4.86 6.11
N GLU A 108 -4.62 -5.31 6.99
CA GLU A 108 -4.26 -6.09 8.19
C GLU A 108 -3.59 -7.41 7.82
N ARG A 109 -4.24 -8.21 6.96
CA ARG A 109 -3.71 -9.52 6.53
C ARG A 109 -2.33 -9.39 5.88
N VAL A 110 -2.14 -8.37 5.05
CA VAL A 110 -0.85 -8.11 4.39
C VAL A 110 0.24 -7.73 5.39
N VAL A 111 -0.06 -6.89 6.38
CA VAL A 111 0.92 -6.52 7.41
C VAL A 111 1.26 -7.75 8.27
N GLU A 112 0.25 -8.48 8.73
CA GLU A 112 0.41 -9.67 9.57
C GLU A 112 1.26 -10.74 8.88
N ASP A 113 0.89 -11.15 7.68
CA ASP A 113 1.59 -12.22 6.96
C ASP A 113 2.99 -11.82 6.53
N TYR A 114 3.20 -10.54 6.17
CA TYR A 114 4.54 -10.09 5.80
C TYR A 114 5.53 -10.19 6.97
N TYR A 115 5.12 -9.80 8.18
CA TYR A 115 5.98 -9.92 9.35
C TYR A 115 6.14 -11.38 9.80
N THR A 116 5.05 -12.15 9.80
CA THR A 116 5.05 -13.58 10.14
C THR A 116 5.94 -14.39 9.20
N ALA A 117 5.81 -14.19 7.88
CA ALA A 117 6.66 -14.85 6.88
C ALA A 117 8.15 -14.50 7.02
N ARG A 118 8.44 -13.40 7.71
CA ARG A 118 9.81 -12.95 8.01
C ARG A 118 10.29 -13.32 9.41
N GLY A 119 9.51 -14.08 10.18
CA GLY A 119 9.87 -14.55 11.52
C GLY A 119 9.81 -13.46 12.59
N PHE A 120 8.97 -12.44 12.41
CA PHE A 120 8.69 -11.42 13.40
C PHE A 120 7.25 -11.54 13.88
N ASP A 121 6.99 -11.03 15.08
CA ASP A 121 5.62 -10.71 15.47
C ASP A 121 5.17 -9.42 14.77
N VAL A 122 3.86 -9.22 14.69
CA VAL A 122 3.29 -8.01 14.09
C VAL A 122 3.68 -6.80 14.94
N PRO A 123 4.37 -5.79 14.39
CA PRO A 123 4.73 -4.60 15.15
C PRO A 123 3.52 -3.70 15.38
N GLU A 124 3.68 -2.79 16.33
CA GLU A 124 2.78 -1.66 16.47
C GLU A 124 2.73 -0.90 15.15
N HIS A 125 1.53 -0.68 14.64
CA HIS A 125 1.35 0.13 13.44
C HIS A 125 0.07 0.95 13.52
N SER A 126 0.00 1.98 12.70
CA SER A 126 -1.23 2.72 12.45
C SER A 126 -1.37 2.94 10.97
N TYR A 127 -2.60 2.90 10.48
CA TYR A 127 -2.86 3.13 9.07
C TYR A 127 -4.12 3.94 8.86
N LEU A 128 -4.26 4.50 7.66
CA LEU A 128 -5.48 5.17 7.23
C LEU A 128 -5.71 4.93 5.75
N MET A 129 -6.97 5.00 5.33
CA MET A 129 -7.35 4.90 3.92
C MET A 129 -7.52 6.28 3.31
N HIS A 130 -6.95 6.49 2.13
CA HIS A 130 -7.20 7.64 1.26
C HIS A 130 -7.95 7.20 -0.02
N SER A 131 -8.67 8.15 -0.61
CA SER A 131 -9.32 7.99 -1.91
C SER A 131 -8.82 9.08 -2.86
N ALA A 132 -8.12 8.68 -3.91
CA ALA A 132 -7.73 9.54 -5.01
C ALA A 132 -8.61 9.28 -6.25
N LYS A 133 -8.47 10.10 -7.29
CA LYS A 133 -9.01 9.78 -8.61
C LYS A 133 -7.87 9.37 -9.52
N THR A 134 -8.06 8.31 -10.31
CA THR A 134 -7.12 7.99 -11.38
C THR A 134 -7.11 9.12 -12.41
N LYS A 135 -5.98 9.30 -13.08
CA LYS A 135 -5.95 10.17 -14.25
C LYS A 135 -6.71 9.48 -15.37
N PRO A 136 -7.68 10.14 -16.03
CA PRO A 136 -8.33 9.57 -17.19
C PRO A 136 -7.26 9.28 -18.25
N LYS A 137 -7.28 8.05 -18.79
CA LYS A 137 -6.60 7.71 -20.04
C LYS A 137 -7.58 7.95 -21.19
N ASP A 138 -7.07 8.11 -22.41
CA ASP A 138 -7.91 8.46 -23.56
C ASP A 138 -9.12 7.52 -23.69
N GLY A 139 -10.32 8.06 -23.46
CA GLY A 139 -11.59 7.33 -23.52
C GLY A 139 -12.06 6.63 -22.23
N GLU A 140 -11.23 6.55 -21.19
CA GLU A 140 -11.59 5.90 -19.91
C GLU A 140 -12.01 6.93 -18.84
N PRO A 141 -13.13 6.72 -18.13
CA PRO A 141 -13.52 7.59 -17.03
C PRO A 141 -12.51 7.52 -15.88
N SER A 142 -12.38 8.61 -15.11
CA SER A 142 -11.60 8.58 -13.88
C SER A 142 -12.23 7.62 -12.88
N GLN A 143 -11.44 6.69 -12.36
CA GLN A 143 -11.86 5.68 -11.39
C GLN A 143 -11.50 6.15 -9.97
N GLU A 144 -12.22 5.62 -8.99
CA GLU A 144 -11.85 5.79 -7.59
C GLU A 144 -10.61 4.95 -7.27
N HIS A 145 -9.62 5.57 -6.64
CA HIS A 145 -8.35 4.93 -6.30
C HIS A 145 -8.16 4.88 -4.79
N LEU A 146 -8.74 3.84 -4.18
CA LEU A 146 -8.59 3.54 -2.77
C LEU A 146 -7.20 2.94 -2.48
N HIS A 147 -6.59 3.41 -1.40
CA HIS A 147 -5.31 2.89 -0.91
C HIS A 147 -5.15 3.19 0.58
N THR A 148 -4.37 2.37 1.28
CA THR A 148 -3.96 2.64 2.66
C THR A 148 -2.53 3.12 2.74
N HIS A 149 -2.28 4.01 3.69
CA HIS A 149 -0.95 4.36 4.15
C HIS A 149 -0.72 3.71 5.51
N VAL A 150 0.22 2.78 5.60
CA VAL A 150 0.60 2.10 6.84
C VAL A 150 1.90 2.69 7.37
N ILE A 151 1.92 3.04 8.64
CA ILE A 151 3.10 3.56 9.33
C ILE A 151 3.55 2.51 10.34
N LEU A 152 4.82 2.14 10.27
CA LEU A 152 5.42 1.15 11.16
C LEU A 152 6.76 1.67 11.69
N PRO A 153 7.17 1.27 12.91
CA PRO A 153 8.46 1.64 13.47
C PRO A 153 9.61 0.91 12.77
N GLY A 154 10.85 1.34 13.06
CA GLY A 154 12.06 0.73 12.48
C GLY A 154 12.43 -0.64 13.07
N THR A 155 11.70 -1.10 14.09
CA THR A 155 11.90 -2.37 14.79
C THR A 155 10.59 -3.14 14.88
N ALA A 156 10.65 -4.45 15.07
CA ALA A 156 9.48 -5.28 15.38
C ALA A 156 9.80 -6.24 16.53
N PRO A 157 8.78 -6.68 17.29
CA PRO A 157 8.95 -7.76 18.25
C PRO A 157 9.30 -9.08 17.55
N SER A 158 9.96 -9.95 18.30
CA SER A 158 10.20 -11.34 17.97
C SER A 158 10.13 -12.15 19.26
N THR A 159 10.14 -13.48 19.16
CA THR A 159 9.96 -14.41 20.29
C THR A 159 10.86 -14.13 21.51
N ALA A 160 12.05 -13.57 21.31
CA ALA A 160 13.00 -13.29 22.40
C ALA A 160 13.28 -11.80 22.64
N ASP A 161 13.22 -10.97 21.60
CA ASP A 161 13.68 -9.58 21.64
C ASP A 161 12.98 -8.70 20.60
N ARG A 162 13.15 -7.38 20.71
CA ARG A 162 12.77 -6.43 19.65
C ARG A 162 13.95 -6.19 18.70
N LEU A 163 13.74 -6.48 17.42
CA LEU A 163 14.80 -6.50 16.41
C LEU A 163 14.59 -5.43 15.33
N PRO A 164 15.68 -4.91 14.73
CA PRO A 164 15.58 -3.97 13.62
C PRO A 164 15.05 -4.66 12.34
N VAL A 165 14.13 -3.99 11.64
CA VAL A 165 13.51 -4.51 10.42
C VAL A 165 13.99 -3.71 9.21
N TYR A 166 14.67 -4.39 8.29
CA TYR A 166 15.16 -3.80 7.04
C TYR A 166 14.52 -4.47 5.82
N ASN A 167 13.83 -3.69 5.00
CA ASN A 167 13.30 -4.18 3.72
C ASN A 167 14.36 -3.98 2.63
N ASN A 168 14.73 -5.07 1.94
CA ASN A 168 15.78 -5.07 0.93
C ASN A 168 15.36 -5.90 -0.29
N ALA A 169 15.35 -5.25 -1.46
CA ALA A 169 15.01 -5.88 -2.72
C ALA A 169 15.99 -7.01 -3.11
N THR A 170 17.29 -6.88 -2.79
CA THR A 170 18.26 -7.95 -3.09
C THR A 170 18.07 -9.20 -2.23
N LYS A 171 17.31 -9.08 -1.12
CA LYS A 171 16.87 -10.21 -0.29
C LYS A 171 15.48 -10.72 -0.67
N GLY A 172 14.90 -10.23 -1.78
CA GLY A 172 13.59 -10.64 -2.25
C GLY A 172 12.43 -10.16 -1.38
N HIS A 173 12.65 -9.19 -0.49
CA HIS A 173 11.59 -8.72 0.40
C HIS A 173 10.45 -8.08 -0.42
N ASP A 174 10.78 -7.27 -1.43
CA ASP A 174 9.79 -6.59 -2.29
C ASP A 174 8.94 -7.60 -3.08
N ARG A 175 9.58 -8.68 -3.55
CA ARG A 175 8.88 -9.82 -4.16
C ARG A 175 7.94 -10.49 -3.16
N LEU A 176 8.41 -10.83 -1.97
CA LEU A 176 7.58 -11.42 -0.91
C LEU A 176 6.36 -10.55 -0.59
N PHE A 177 6.55 -9.23 -0.48
CA PHE A 177 5.46 -8.30 -0.20
C PHE A 177 4.42 -8.26 -1.31
N ARG A 178 4.87 -8.27 -2.58
CA ARG A 178 3.99 -8.33 -3.75
C ARG A 178 3.22 -9.65 -3.81
N GLU A 179 3.88 -10.76 -3.52
CA GLU A 179 3.27 -12.09 -3.51
C GLU A 179 2.18 -12.17 -2.42
N ILE A 180 2.50 -11.78 -1.18
CA ILE A 180 1.53 -11.77 -0.06
C ILE A 180 0.34 -10.87 -0.37
N ALA A 181 0.57 -9.64 -0.82
CA ALA A 181 -0.52 -8.72 -1.14
C ALA A 181 -1.39 -9.21 -2.30
N SER A 182 -0.77 -9.82 -3.32
CA SER A 182 -1.48 -10.37 -4.47
C SER A 182 -2.32 -11.57 -4.07
N HIS A 183 -1.77 -12.51 -3.30
CA HIS A 183 -2.52 -13.66 -2.80
C HIS A 183 -3.73 -13.23 -1.98
N HIS A 184 -3.55 -12.37 -0.97
CA HIS A 184 -4.68 -11.90 -0.16
C HIS A 184 -5.75 -11.19 -0.97
N PHE A 185 -5.37 -10.31 -1.91
CA PHE A 185 -6.39 -9.62 -2.69
C PHE A 185 -7.12 -10.55 -3.65
N ALA A 186 -6.41 -11.49 -4.30
CA ALA A 186 -7.03 -12.50 -5.15
C ALA A 186 -8.01 -13.38 -4.36
N ASP A 187 -7.57 -13.90 -3.22
CA ASP A 187 -8.39 -14.76 -2.35
C ASP A 187 -9.63 -14.02 -1.87
N MET A 188 -9.50 -12.75 -1.46
CA MET A 188 -10.64 -11.95 -1.02
C MET A 188 -11.65 -11.64 -2.13
N LEU A 189 -11.21 -11.54 -3.38
CA LEU A 189 -12.10 -11.42 -4.54
C LEU A 189 -12.81 -12.75 -4.83
N ASP A 190 -12.06 -13.87 -4.77
CA ASP A 190 -12.58 -15.22 -4.99
C ASP A 190 -13.59 -15.63 -3.91
N GLU A 191 -13.32 -15.35 -2.64
CA GLU A 191 -14.23 -15.55 -1.50
C GLU A 191 -15.58 -14.82 -1.67
N ARG A 192 -15.57 -13.70 -2.41
CA ARG A 192 -16.76 -12.90 -2.72
C ARG A 192 -17.44 -13.32 -4.02
N GLY A 193 -16.92 -14.33 -4.72
CA GLY A 193 -17.44 -14.77 -6.02
C GLY A 193 -17.27 -13.74 -7.14
N ILE A 194 -16.30 -12.83 -7.01
CA ILE A 194 -16.02 -11.81 -8.02
C ILE A 194 -15.17 -12.42 -9.13
N ASP A 195 -15.68 -12.45 -10.36
CA ASP A 195 -14.91 -12.90 -11.52
C ASP A 195 -13.98 -11.79 -12.03
N TRP A 196 -12.78 -11.70 -11.44
CA TRP A 196 -11.80 -10.65 -11.73
C TRP A 196 -10.78 -11.03 -12.82
N ARG A 197 -10.65 -12.32 -13.15
CA ARG A 197 -9.64 -12.86 -14.06
C ARG A 197 -9.75 -12.32 -15.49
N PRO A 198 -10.95 -12.09 -16.07
CA PRO A 198 -11.07 -11.50 -17.41
C PRO A 198 -10.43 -10.11 -17.55
N LEU A 199 -10.31 -9.33 -16.46
CA LEU A 199 -9.63 -8.03 -16.47
C LEU A 199 -8.10 -8.15 -16.40
N ARG A 200 -7.56 -9.37 -16.33
CA ARG A 200 -6.13 -9.66 -16.13
C ARG A 200 -5.56 -10.60 -17.19
N GLU A 201 -6.43 -11.28 -17.94
CA GLU A 201 -6.09 -11.99 -19.16
C GLU A 201 -5.72 -10.96 -20.26
N GLU A 202 -4.56 -11.13 -20.89
CA GLU A 202 -4.24 -10.40 -22.12
C GLU A 202 -5.09 -11.02 -23.25
N PRO A 203 -5.84 -10.23 -24.05
CA PRO A 203 -6.56 -10.78 -25.18
C PRO A 203 -5.57 -11.52 -26.10
N GLN A 204 -5.90 -12.76 -26.47
CA GLN A 204 -5.17 -13.45 -27.53
C GLN A 204 -5.37 -12.62 -28.80
N VAL A 205 -4.36 -11.86 -29.18
CA VAL A 205 -4.30 -11.29 -30.52
C VAL A 205 -4.11 -12.49 -31.43
N GLU A 206 -5.18 -12.90 -32.14
CA GLU A 206 -5.02 -13.64 -33.38
C GLU A 206 -4.06 -12.81 -34.23
N ARG A 207 -2.81 -13.26 -34.31
CA ARG A 207 -1.91 -12.72 -35.32
C ARG A 207 -2.50 -13.22 -36.63
N ASP A 208 -3.23 -12.36 -37.32
CA ASP A 208 -3.37 -12.50 -38.76
C ASP A 208 -1.94 -12.72 -39.27
N GLU A 209 -1.67 -13.92 -39.77
CA GLU A 209 -0.42 -14.22 -40.44
C GLU A 209 -0.32 -13.17 -41.56
N ILE A 210 0.57 -12.19 -41.37
CA ILE A 210 0.91 -11.27 -42.44
C ILE A 210 1.45 -12.17 -43.54
N ASP A 211 0.67 -12.32 -44.61
CA ASP A 211 1.11 -13.00 -45.82
C ASP A 211 2.25 -12.16 -46.41
N LEU A 212 3.47 -12.55 -46.06
CA LEU A 212 4.68 -11.86 -46.50
C LEU A 212 4.87 -11.98 -48.02
N ASP A 213 4.19 -12.93 -48.68
CA ASP A 213 4.24 -13.06 -50.14
C ASP A 213 3.45 -11.92 -50.82
N ASP A 214 2.40 -11.39 -50.18
CA ASP A 214 1.65 -10.22 -50.66
C ASP A 214 2.43 -8.90 -50.47
N PHE A 215 3.34 -8.85 -49.49
CA PHE A 215 4.12 -7.65 -49.16
C PHE A 215 5.34 -7.42 -50.06
N PHE A 216 5.92 -8.48 -50.65
CA PHE A 216 7.12 -8.39 -51.49
C PHE A 216 6.87 -8.59 -53.00
N SER A 217 5.62 -8.80 -53.41
CA SER A 217 5.27 -8.98 -54.82
C SER A 217 5.03 -7.64 -55.55
N ARG A 218 6.08 -6.86 -55.81
CA ARG A 218 6.13 -5.87 -56.93
C ARG A 218 7.54 -5.64 -57.44
#